data_AF-A0A8G2BKM4-F1
#
_entry.id   AF-A0A8G2BKM4-F1
#
_cell.length_a   1.000
_cell.length_b   1.000
_cell.length_c   1.000
_cell.angle_alpha   90.00
_cell.angle_beta   90.00
_cell.angle_gamma   90.00
#
_symmetry.space_group_name_H-M   'P 1'
#
loop_
_entity.id
_entity.type
_entity.pdbx_description
1 polymer ?
#
loop_
_entity_poly.entity_id
_entity_poly.type
_entity_poly.pdbx_seq_one_letter_code
_entity_poly.pdbx_strand_id
1 'polypeptide(L)'
;MTAHQHPTFRPGDFLPTFIADTPINPRFEFDAVAGRTVLLCFLGSGTRGKAAEAVNLLRSMEKTLHRAGILIYLVTAHPQDRQADTLMSDDRRTLPFWDTDLKIHRAYGMVEDARTPDQTYRVVRNGCFVVGRNLRMTDFLSFAPLDTFLDRLAAAVSRIPAAPPVAQVGGHAPVLYVPDVFERDLCRRLIDEYEENGGGPSGVMRDVNGVTTGFFDDSVKRRRDAPIRNRDTLAWIRRNLINRLTGEIKKVYNFDATHIERFMVGCYDSGDSGFFSAHRDNGGSGTAHRRFAVSINLNAEQFEGGELWFPEYGPHLYKPATGGAVVFSCSMLHEARKVTAGRRYAFLPFLFDAKAAAIRDANRGFLSQVPPVQVKHSAA
;
A
#
# COMPACT_ATOMS: atom_id res chain seq x y z
N MET A 1 -28.98 -4.96 -6.84
CA MET A 1 -28.49 -5.65 -5.63
C MET A 1 -27.85 -6.95 -6.08
N THR A 2 -26.52 -6.97 -6.20
CA THR A 2 -25.74 -8.20 -6.44
C THR A 2 -24.74 -8.30 -5.30
N ALA A 3 -25.17 -8.98 -4.24
CA ALA A 3 -24.31 -9.34 -3.11
C ALA A 3 -23.37 -10.48 -3.54
N HIS A 4 -22.41 -10.17 -4.41
CA HIS A 4 -21.18 -10.95 -4.52
C HIS A 4 -20.11 -10.16 -3.77
N GLN A 5 -20.23 -10.18 -2.43
CA GLN A 5 -19.17 -9.65 -1.57
C GLN A 5 -17.89 -10.42 -1.89
N HIS A 6 -16.94 -9.68 -2.47
CA HIS A 6 -15.54 -10.04 -2.55
C HIS A 6 -15.04 -10.53 -1.17
N PRO A 7 -13.98 -11.35 -1.11
CA PRO A 7 -13.31 -11.57 0.17
C PRO A 7 -13.00 -10.23 0.84
N THR A 8 -12.87 -10.23 2.17
CA THR A 8 -12.65 -9.04 3.01
C THR A 8 -11.49 -8.14 2.53
N PHE A 9 -10.58 -8.68 1.74
CA PHE A 9 -9.36 -8.03 1.23
C PHE A 9 -9.56 -7.33 -0.11
N ARG A 10 -8.87 -6.20 -0.28
CA ARG A 10 -8.81 -5.43 -1.52
C ARG A 10 -7.41 -5.47 -2.13
N PRO A 11 -7.25 -5.18 -3.43
CA PRO A 11 -5.94 -4.94 -4.02
C PRO A 11 -5.13 -3.94 -3.19
N GLY A 12 -3.89 -4.30 -2.88
CA GLY A 12 -3.01 -3.59 -1.99
C GLY A 12 -3.10 -3.99 -0.52
N ASP A 13 -4.05 -4.79 -0.06
CA ASP A 13 -4.07 -5.22 1.36
C ASP A 13 -3.03 -6.31 1.63
N PHE A 14 -2.41 -6.27 2.81
CA PHE A 14 -1.66 -7.43 3.31
C PHE A 14 -2.57 -8.63 3.53
N LEU A 15 -2.13 -9.80 3.10
CA LEU A 15 -2.81 -11.06 3.37
C LEU A 15 -2.28 -11.68 4.68
N PRO A 16 -3.12 -12.42 5.43
CA PRO A 16 -2.68 -13.09 6.65
C PRO A 16 -1.57 -14.10 6.37
N THR A 17 -0.53 -14.13 7.21
CA THR A 17 0.44 -15.22 7.19
C THR A 17 -0.13 -16.45 7.90
N PHE A 18 0.34 -17.63 7.51
CA PHE A 18 -0.09 -18.89 8.12
C PHE A 18 1.02 -19.94 8.06
N ILE A 19 0.85 -20.98 8.89
CA ILE A 19 1.65 -22.21 8.85
C ILE A 19 0.71 -23.35 8.44
N ALA A 20 1.10 -24.14 7.44
CA ALA A 20 0.26 -25.19 6.89
C ALA A 20 1.00 -26.52 6.69
N ASP A 21 0.25 -27.61 6.78
CA ASP A 21 0.71 -28.94 6.38
C ASP A 21 0.70 -29.05 4.84
N THR A 22 1.76 -29.60 4.26
CA THR A 22 1.96 -29.84 2.82
C THR A 22 2.59 -31.23 2.62
N PRO A 23 2.56 -31.80 1.40
CA PRO A 23 3.22 -33.08 1.11
C PRO A 23 4.72 -33.13 1.46
N ILE A 24 5.41 -31.99 1.39
CA ILE A 24 6.88 -31.93 1.52
C ILE A 24 7.35 -31.27 2.83
N ASN A 25 6.47 -30.57 3.53
CA ASN A 25 6.76 -29.87 4.77
C ASN A 25 5.46 -29.74 5.61
N PRO A 26 5.36 -30.44 6.76
CA PRO A 26 4.16 -30.38 7.60
C PRO A 26 3.98 -29.06 8.37
N ARG A 27 4.98 -28.18 8.32
CA ARG A 27 4.97 -26.84 8.95
C ARG A 27 5.48 -25.79 7.98
N PHE A 28 4.90 -25.72 6.79
CA PHE A 28 5.28 -24.72 5.80
C PHE A 28 4.81 -23.33 6.23
N GLU A 29 5.75 -22.41 6.45
CA GLU A 29 5.47 -21.01 6.77
C GLU A 29 5.25 -20.23 5.47
N PHE A 30 4.02 -19.75 5.24
CA PHE A 30 3.69 -19.06 3.99
C PHE A 30 4.54 -17.81 3.76
N ASP A 31 4.97 -17.13 4.82
CA ASP A 31 5.80 -15.91 4.73
C ASP A 31 7.12 -16.15 3.98
N ALA A 32 7.66 -17.37 4.00
CA ALA A 32 8.90 -17.74 3.31
C ALA A 32 8.81 -17.62 1.77
N VAL A 33 7.61 -17.40 1.21
CA VAL A 33 7.38 -17.23 -0.23
C VAL A 33 7.54 -15.78 -0.68
N ALA A 34 7.73 -14.84 0.26
CA ALA A 34 7.97 -13.43 -0.05
C ALA A 34 9.09 -13.28 -1.09
N GLY A 35 8.97 -12.25 -1.93
CA GLY A 35 9.83 -12.07 -3.10
C GLY A 35 9.37 -12.85 -4.33
N ARG A 36 8.33 -13.68 -4.24
CA ARG A 36 7.70 -14.40 -5.36
C ARG A 36 6.24 -13.98 -5.56
N THR A 37 5.76 -14.14 -6.78
CA THR A 37 4.33 -14.01 -7.08
C THR A 37 3.66 -15.36 -6.86
N VAL A 38 2.51 -15.38 -6.18
CA VAL A 38 1.79 -16.62 -5.87
C VAL A 38 0.33 -16.49 -6.32
N LEU A 39 -0.16 -17.51 -7.00
CA LEU A 39 -1.58 -17.74 -7.21
C LEU A 39 -2.07 -18.67 -6.09
N LEU A 40 -2.69 -18.10 -5.06
CA LEU A 40 -3.16 -18.82 -3.86
C LEU A 40 -4.65 -19.14 -4.02
N CYS A 41 -4.94 -20.38 -4.41
CA CYS A 41 -6.28 -20.86 -4.74
C CYS A 41 -6.93 -21.60 -3.58
N PHE A 42 -8.11 -21.15 -3.17
CA PHE A 42 -8.91 -21.76 -2.11
C PHE A 42 -9.97 -22.66 -2.71
N LEU A 43 -10.05 -23.88 -2.18
CA LEU A 43 -10.86 -24.98 -2.68
C LEU A 43 -11.69 -25.58 -1.53
N GLY A 44 -13.00 -25.66 -1.72
CA GLY A 44 -13.85 -26.52 -0.87
C GLY A 44 -13.47 -28.00 -1.00
N SER A 45 -13.13 -28.43 -2.22
CA SER A 45 -12.47 -29.71 -2.53
C SER A 45 -11.80 -29.58 -3.89
N GLY A 46 -10.56 -30.04 -4.01
CA GLY A 46 -9.82 -30.13 -5.27
C GLY A 46 -10.16 -31.36 -6.10
N THR A 47 -10.99 -32.28 -5.58
CA THR A 47 -11.40 -33.51 -6.27
C THR A 47 -12.89 -33.58 -6.58
N ARG A 48 -13.70 -32.61 -6.12
CA ARG A 48 -15.16 -32.62 -6.25
C ARG A 48 -15.72 -31.29 -6.76
N GLY A 49 -16.76 -31.38 -7.59
CA GLY A 49 -17.55 -30.25 -8.07
C GLY A 49 -16.76 -29.23 -8.89
N LYS A 50 -17.31 -28.01 -8.99
CA LYS A 50 -16.77 -26.93 -9.84
C LYS A 50 -15.34 -26.50 -9.48
N ALA A 51 -14.93 -26.69 -8.23
CA ALA A 51 -13.57 -26.37 -7.79
C ALA A 51 -12.54 -27.33 -8.41
N ALA A 52 -12.85 -28.62 -8.52
CA ALA A 52 -12.00 -29.59 -9.21
C ALA A 52 -11.89 -29.30 -10.72
N GLU A 53 -12.99 -28.90 -11.37
CA GLU A 53 -12.97 -28.48 -12.77
C GLU A 53 -12.06 -27.27 -12.98
N ALA A 54 -12.12 -26.27 -12.09
CA ALA A 54 -11.22 -25.11 -12.14
C ALA A 54 -9.75 -25.48 -11.91
N VAL A 55 -9.45 -26.42 -11.01
CA VAL A 55 -8.09 -26.95 -10.82
C VAL A 55 -7.56 -27.60 -12.09
N ASN A 56 -8.39 -28.35 -12.82
CA ASN A 56 -7.99 -28.94 -14.10
C ASN A 56 -7.65 -27.88 -15.15
N LEU A 57 -8.42 -26.78 -15.21
CA LEU A 57 -8.08 -25.63 -16.07
C LEU A 57 -6.79 -24.92 -15.62
N LEU A 58 -6.55 -24.78 -14.32
CA LEU A 58 -5.28 -24.22 -13.81
C LEU A 58 -4.09 -25.09 -14.21
N ARG A 59 -4.23 -26.42 -14.15
CA ARG A 59 -3.19 -27.36 -14.56
C ARG A 59 -2.82 -27.22 -16.03
N SER A 60 -3.78 -26.92 -16.92
CA SER A 60 -3.45 -26.64 -18.33
C SER A 60 -2.63 -25.36 -18.52
N MET A 61 -2.62 -24.46 -17.54
CA MET A 61 -1.82 -23.22 -17.53
C MET A 61 -0.53 -23.30 -16.70
N GLU A 62 -0.30 -24.41 -15.99
CA GLU A 62 0.79 -24.55 -15.02
C GLU A 62 2.16 -24.21 -15.60
N LYS A 63 2.48 -24.76 -16.79
CA LYS A 63 3.76 -24.47 -17.47
C LYS A 63 3.91 -22.99 -17.82
N THR A 64 2.84 -22.34 -18.25
CA THR A 64 2.85 -20.91 -18.61
C THR A 64 3.04 -20.04 -17.38
N LEU A 65 2.31 -20.33 -16.30
CA LEU A 65 2.42 -19.63 -15.01
C LEU A 65 3.81 -19.81 -14.39
N HIS A 66 4.35 -21.02 -14.39
CA HIS A 66 5.71 -21.29 -13.89
C HIS A 66 6.78 -20.58 -14.72
N ARG A 67 6.63 -20.50 -16.06
CA ARG A 67 7.54 -19.71 -16.93
C ARG A 67 7.48 -18.22 -16.63
N ALA A 68 6.31 -17.70 -16.24
CA ALA A 68 6.14 -16.34 -15.74
C ALA A 68 6.65 -16.15 -14.29
N GLY A 69 7.20 -17.20 -13.66
CA GLY A 69 7.75 -17.15 -12.30
C GLY A 69 6.70 -17.22 -11.19
N ILE A 70 5.44 -17.50 -11.53
CA ILE A 70 4.30 -17.58 -10.60
C ILE A 70 4.25 -18.97 -9.97
N LEU A 71 4.13 -19.02 -8.64
CA LEU A 71 3.86 -20.24 -7.88
C LEU A 71 2.35 -20.49 -7.82
N ILE A 72 1.91 -21.74 -7.80
CA ILE A 72 0.49 -22.12 -7.72
C ILE A 72 0.27 -22.90 -6.44
N TYR A 73 -0.42 -22.31 -5.46
CA TYR A 73 -0.70 -23.00 -4.20
C TYR A 73 -2.18 -23.24 -4.00
N LEU A 74 -2.53 -24.46 -3.61
CA LEU A 74 -3.90 -24.94 -3.51
C LEU A 74 -4.25 -25.16 -2.03
N VAL A 75 -4.98 -24.25 -1.40
CA VAL A 75 -5.50 -24.42 -0.04
C VAL A 75 -6.81 -25.21 -0.14
N THR A 76 -6.84 -26.44 0.38
CA THR A 76 -8.04 -27.29 0.32
C THR A 76 -8.59 -27.65 1.69
N ALA A 77 -9.91 -27.58 1.81
CA ALA A 77 -10.68 -27.92 2.99
C ALA A 77 -11.02 -29.42 3.13
N HIS A 78 -10.93 -30.20 2.05
CA HIS A 78 -11.51 -31.55 2.03
C HIS A 78 -10.51 -32.63 2.46
N PRO A 79 -10.77 -33.43 3.51
CA PRO A 79 -9.78 -34.41 4.03
C PRO A 79 -9.29 -35.44 3.03
N GLN A 80 -10.14 -35.86 2.09
CA GLN A 80 -9.77 -36.87 1.08
C GLN A 80 -8.79 -36.34 0.03
N ASP A 81 -8.65 -35.02 -0.10
CA ASP A 81 -7.72 -34.43 -1.07
C ASP A 81 -6.26 -34.75 -0.74
N ARG A 82 -5.95 -35.09 0.52
CA ARG A 82 -4.62 -35.54 0.95
C ARG A 82 -4.17 -36.84 0.27
N GLN A 83 -5.12 -37.65 -0.21
CA GLN A 83 -4.85 -38.92 -0.88
C GLN A 83 -4.97 -38.80 -2.41
N ALA A 84 -5.23 -37.59 -2.93
CA ALA A 84 -5.50 -37.40 -4.34
C ALA A 84 -4.20 -37.14 -5.12
N ASP A 85 -3.77 -38.11 -5.92
CA ASP A 85 -2.61 -37.97 -6.82
C ASP A 85 -2.74 -36.75 -7.74
N THR A 86 -3.97 -36.39 -8.11
CA THR A 86 -4.28 -35.22 -8.94
C THR A 86 -4.01 -33.88 -8.27
N LEU A 87 -3.67 -33.84 -6.98
CA LEU A 87 -3.26 -32.63 -6.25
C LEU A 87 -1.81 -32.69 -5.79
N MET A 88 -1.20 -33.88 -5.82
CA MET A 88 0.22 -34.04 -5.52
C MET A 88 1.07 -33.49 -6.65
N SER A 89 2.24 -32.98 -6.28
CA SER A 89 3.29 -32.56 -7.22
C SER A 89 4.62 -32.61 -6.48
N ASP A 90 5.63 -33.19 -7.13
CA ASP A 90 7.02 -33.15 -6.65
C ASP A 90 7.67 -31.77 -6.93
N ASP A 91 6.99 -30.90 -7.68
CA ASP A 91 7.44 -29.55 -7.98
C ASP A 91 7.06 -28.60 -6.85
N ARG A 92 8.06 -28.01 -6.17
CA ARG A 92 7.86 -26.98 -5.13
C ARG A 92 7.15 -25.72 -5.63
N ARG A 93 6.93 -25.58 -6.94
CA ARG A 93 6.18 -24.48 -7.56
C ARG A 93 4.67 -24.70 -7.58
N THR A 94 4.19 -25.94 -7.45
CA THR A 94 2.77 -26.25 -7.27
C THR A 94 2.57 -27.12 -6.04
N LEU A 95 1.94 -26.59 -4.99
CA LEU A 95 1.79 -27.30 -3.71
C LEU A 95 0.37 -27.19 -3.15
N PRO A 96 -0.20 -28.30 -2.66
CA PRO A 96 -1.40 -28.25 -1.84
C PRO A 96 -1.06 -27.94 -0.37
N PHE A 97 -1.90 -27.09 0.23
CA PHE A 97 -1.96 -26.83 1.67
C PHE A 97 -3.22 -27.50 2.24
N TRP A 98 -3.03 -28.35 3.26
CA TRP A 98 -4.13 -29.07 3.91
C TRP A 98 -4.77 -28.21 4.99
N ASP A 99 -5.95 -27.66 4.73
CA ASP A 99 -6.71 -26.80 5.64
C ASP A 99 -8.02 -27.46 6.09
N THR A 100 -7.93 -28.71 6.56
CA THR A 100 -9.10 -29.51 6.95
C THR A 100 -9.83 -28.99 8.19
N ASP A 101 -9.19 -28.10 8.98
CA ASP A 101 -9.80 -27.40 10.12
C ASP A 101 -10.36 -26.02 9.76
N LEU A 102 -10.22 -25.60 8.49
CA LEU A 102 -10.68 -24.35 7.91
C LEU A 102 -10.06 -23.09 8.53
N LYS A 103 -8.92 -23.18 9.22
CA LYS A 103 -8.28 -22.00 9.82
C LYS A 103 -7.84 -21.01 8.74
N ILE A 104 -7.22 -21.51 7.67
CA ILE A 104 -6.70 -20.67 6.59
C ILE A 104 -7.86 -20.10 5.78
N HIS A 105 -8.85 -20.91 5.40
CA HIS A 105 -10.04 -20.44 4.69
C HIS A 105 -10.76 -19.34 5.49
N ARG A 106 -10.91 -19.49 6.82
CA ARG A 106 -11.52 -18.44 7.66
C ARG A 106 -10.70 -17.16 7.69
N ALA A 107 -9.37 -17.26 7.87
CA ALA A 107 -8.48 -16.10 7.89
C ALA A 107 -8.57 -15.29 6.58
N TYR A 108 -8.81 -15.96 5.45
CA TYR A 108 -8.95 -15.35 4.13
C TYR A 108 -10.39 -14.96 3.76
N GLY A 109 -11.37 -15.12 4.66
CA GLY A 109 -12.78 -14.84 4.38
C GLY A 109 -13.41 -15.79 3.35
N MET A 110 -12.84 -16.99 3.19
CA MET A 110 -13.29 -18.03 2.26
C MET A 110 -14.26 -19.02 2.89
N VAL A 111 -14.67 -18.81 4.14
CA VAL A 111 -15.77 -19.52 4.80
C VAL A 111 -16.82 -18.51 5.25
N GLU A 112 -18.08 -18.82 5.00
CA GLU A 112 -19.22 -18.13 5.58
C GLU A 112 -20.12 -19.14 6.27
N ASP A 113 -20.34 -18.96 7.58
CA ASP A 113 -21.33 -19.73 8.32
C ASP A 113 -22.68 -19.00 8.21
N ALA A 114 -23.61 -19.58 7.45
CA ALA A 114 -24.93 -19.01 7.22
C ALA A 114 -25.98 -19.76 8.05
N ARG A 115 -26.97 -19.01 8.54
CA ARG A 115 -28.09 -19.54 9.31
C ARG A 115 -29.40 -19.22 8.61
N THR A 116 -30.16 -20.26 8.33
CA THR A 116 -31.61 -20.17 8.09
C THR A 116 -32.33 -20.51 9.40
N PRO A 117 -33.62 -20.16 9.55
CA PRO A 117 -34.40 -20.53 10.74
C PRO A 117 -34.31 -22.02 11.09
N ASP A 118 -34.18 -22.89 10.09
CA ASP A 118 -34.25 -24.35 10.26
C ASP A 118 -32.89 -25.06 10.15
N GLN A 119 -31.87 -24.42 9.57
CA GLN A 119 -30.57 -25.05 9.33
C GLN A 119 -29.41 -24.06 9.41
N THR A 120 -28.29 -24.51 9.99
CA THR A 120 -26.99 -23.86 9.83
C THR A 120 -26.23 -24.58 8.74
N TYR A 121 -25.80 -23.86 7.71
CA TYR A 121 -24.95 -24.39 6.65
C TYR A 121 -23.68 -23.57 6.51
N ARG A 122 -22.60 -24.25 6.13
CA ARG A 122 -21.30 -23.64 5.88
C ARG A 122 -21.06 -23.52 4.39
N VAL A 123 -20.82 -22.30 3.93
CA VAL A 123 -20.42 -22.02 2.55
C VAL A 123 -18.90 -21.92 2.51
N VAL A 124 -18.26 -22.80 1.74
CA VAL A 124 -16.84 -22.68 1.41
C VAL A 124 -16.71 -22.07 0.02
N ARG A 125 -16.09 -20.89 -0.05
CA ARG A 125 -15.90 -20.13 -1.28
C ARG A 125 -14.72 -20.70 -2.06
N ASN A 126 -14.78 -20.56 -3.38
CA ASN A 126 -13.71 -21.00 -4.27
C ASN A 126 -13.21 -19.85 -5.14
N GLY A 127 -11.89 -19.79 -5.35
CA GLY A 127 -11.23 -18.76 -6.15
C GLY A 127 -9.75 -18.64 -5.82
N CYS A 128 -9.05 -17.78 -6.54
CA CYS A 128 -7.63 -17.54 -6.32
C CYS A 128 -7.35 -16.08 -5.97
N PHE A 129 -6.57 -15.88 -4.92
CA PHE A 129 -5.88 -14.62 -4.70
C PHE A 129 -4.63 -14.59 -5.58
N VAL A 130 -4.44 -13.47 -6.28
CA VAL A 130 -3.15 -13.16 -6.90
C VAL A 130 -2.37 -12.37 -5.85
N VAL A 131 -1.23 -12.92 -5.44
CA VAL A 131 -0.40 -12.41 -4.34
C VAL A 131 0.90 -11.89 -4.90
N GLY A 132 1.19 -10.61 -4.64
CA GLY A 132 2.43 -9.97 -5.07
C GLY A 132 3.65 -10.40 -4.24
N ARG A 133 4.83 -9.98 -4.69
CA ARG A 133 6.13 -10.27 -4.05
C ARG A 133 6.25 -9.75 -2.61
N ASN A 134 5.40 -8.81 -2.21
CA ASN A 134 5.31 -8.23 -0.87
C ASN A 134 4.20 -8.88 -0.01
N LEU A 135 3.64 -10.01 -0.45
CA LEU A 135 2.54 -10.73 0.20
C LEU A 135 1.24 -9.90 0.32
N ARG A 136 1.10 -8.89 -0.53
CA ARG A 136 -0.13 -8.10 -0.65
C ARG A 136 -0.97 -8.66 -1.80
N MET A 137 -2.29 -8.62 -1.61
CA MET A 137 -3.24 -8.99 -2.65
C MET A 137 -3.12 -8.03 -3.83
N THR A 138 -3.05 -8.54 -5.06
CA THR A 138 -3.15 -7.71 -6.27
C THR A 138 -4.52 -7.89 -6.94
N ASP A 139 -5.09 -9.08 -6.86
CA ASP A 139 -6.39 -9.40 -7.45
C ASP A 139 -7.05 -10.61 -6.78
N PHE A 140 -8.36 -10.79 -6.98
CA PHE A 140 -9.08 -12.00 -6.60
C PHE A 140 -9.97 -12.50 -7.74
N LEU A 141 -9.78 -13.75 -8.11
CA LEU A 141 -10.49 -14.41 -9.20
C LEU A 141 -11.41 -15.49 -8.64
N SER A 142 -12.72 -15.28 -8.66
CA SER A 142 -13.65 -16.39 -8.43
C SER A 142 -13.56 -17.39 -9.57
N PHE A 143 -13.64 -18.70 -9.26
CA PHE A 143 -13.69 -19.74 -10.29
C PHE A 143 -14.94 -19.67 -11.16
N ALA A 144 -16.06 -19.19 -10.62
CA ALA A 144 -17.28 -19.01 -11.39
C ALA A 144 -17.31 -17.61 -12.04
N PRO A 145 -17.86 -17.48 -13.27
CA PRO A 145 -18.22 -18.58 -14.17
C PRO A 145 -16.95 -19.20 -14.81
N LEU A 146 -17.00 -20.51 -15.04
CA LEU A 146 -15.81 -21.33 -15.35
C LEU A 146 -15.33 -21.16 -16.80
N ASP A 147 -16.26 -20.98 -17.72
CA ASP A 147 -16.04 -20.74 -19.15
C ASP A 147 -15.13 -19.53 -19.42
N THR A 148 -15.23 -18.48 -18.61
CA THR A 148 -14.39 -17.28 -18.71
C THR A 148 -13.21 -17.25 -17.73
N PHE A 149 -13.01 -18.31 -16.94
CA PHE A 149 -12.02 -18.31 -15.87
C PHE A 149 -10.58 -18.16 -16.41
N LEU A 150 -10.25 -18.85 -17.50
CA LEU A 150 -8.91 -18.77 -18.11
C LEU A 150 -8.61 -17.38 -18.67
N ASP A 151 -9.58 -16.72 -19.30
CA ASP A 151 -9.41 -15.36 -19.82
C ASP A 151 -9.20 -14.36 -18.68
N ARG A 152 -9.98 -14.47 -17.60
CA ARG A 152 -9.82 -13.64 -16.40
C ARG A 152 -8.46 -13.86 -15.74
N LEU A 153 -8.00 -15.11 -15.67
CA LEU A 153 -6.68 -15.45 -15.15
C LEU A 153 -5.56 -14.88 -16.03
N ALA A 154 -5.64 -15.04 -17.36
CA ALA A 154 -4.67 -14.50 -18.29
C ALA A 154 -4.56 -12.97 -18.18
N ALA A 155 -5.72 -12.28 -18.08
CA ALA A 155 -5.76 -10.84 -17.88
C ALA A 155 -5.17 -10.40 -16.54
N ALA A 156 -5.38 -11.17 -15.46
CA ALA A 156 -4.78 -10.88 -14.16
C ALA A 156 -3.26 -11.08 -14.19
N VAL A 157 -2.79 -12.17 -14.80
CA VAL A 157 -1.36 -12.47 -14.96
C VAL A 157 -0.65 -11.42 -15.80
N SER A 158 -1.28 -10.90 -16.87
CA SER A 158 -0.68 -9.86 -17.71
C SER A 158 -0.53 -8.51 -17.01
N ARG A 159 -1.23 -8.29 -15.89
CA ARG A 159 -1.08 -7.09 -15.03
C ARG A 159 0.05 -7.23 -14.01
N ILE A 160 0.57 -8.43 -13.79
CA ILE A 160 1.67 -8.66 -12.85
C ILE A 160 2.93 -8.07 -13.48
N PRO A 161 3.60 -7.11 -12.82
CA PRO A 161 4.82 -6.53 -13.35
C PRO A 161 5.87 -7.62 -13.57
N ALA A 162 6.54 -7.59 -14.72
CA ALA A 162 7.68 -8.46 -14.97
C ALA A 162 8.72 -8.24 -13.86
N ALA A 163 9.38 -9.32 -13.44
CA ALA A 163 10.48 -9.20 -12.50
C ALA A 163 11.55 -8.28 -13.11
N PRO A 164 12.03 -7.25 -12.39
CA PRO A 164 13.10 -6.42 -12.90
C PRO A 164 14.34 -7.30 -13.14
N PRO A 165 15.19 -6.96 -14.13
CA PRO A 165 16.43 -7.70 -14.34
C PRO A 165 17.29 -7.63 -13.08
N VAL A 166 18.09 -8.68 -12.87
CA VAL A 166 19.10 -8.67 -11.81
C VAL A 166 20.05 -7.51 -12.08
N ALA A 167 20.13 -6.58 -11.14
CA ALA A 167 20.99 -5.41 -11.23
C ALA A 167 21.65 -5.17 -9.88
N GLN A 168 22.93 -4.81 -9.90
CA GLN A 168 23.59 -4.27 -8.73
C GLN A 168 23.04 -2.86 -8.49
N VAL A 169 22.58 -2.61 -7.27
CA VAL A 169 22.08 -1.30 -6.89
C VAL A 169 23.28 -0.48 -6.39
N GLY A 170 23.45 0.73 -6.95
CA GLY A 170 24.41 1.71 -6.44
C GLY A 170 23.94 2.39 -5.16
N GLY A 171 24.63 3.46 -4.74
CA GLY A 171 24.17 4.28 -3.62
C GLY A 171 22.82 4.95 -3.91
N HIS A 172 21.84 4.77 -3.03
CA HIS A 172 20.52 5.39 -3.11
C HIS A 172 20.06 5.84 -1.72
N ALA A 173 19.01 6.65 -1.68
CA ALA A 173 18.45 7.12 -0.42
C ALA A 173 17.77 5.97 0.31
N PRO A 174 17.93 5.84 1.65
CA PRO A 174 17.31 4.78 2.45
C PRO A 174 15.81 5.02 2.68
N VAL A 175 15.08 5.23 1.60
CA VAL A 175 13.65 5.49 1.58
C VAL A 175 12.89 4.21 1.27
N LEU A 176 11.69 4.10 1.82
CA LEU A 176 10.80 2.97 1.57
C LEU A 176 9.78 3.35 0.51
N TYR A 177 9.88 2.70 -0.65
CA TYR A 177 8.91 2.82 -1.73
C TYR A 177 7.79 1.78 -1.53
N VAL A 178 6.55 2.23 -1.39
CA VAL A 178 5.38 1.36 -1.20
C VAL A 178 4.35 1.60 -2.31
N PRO A 179 4.15 0.66 -3.25
CA PRO A 179 3.13 0.80 -4.28
C PRO A 179 1.72 0.59 -3.72
N ASP A 180 0.70 1.04 -4.45
CA ASP A 180 -0.71 0.70 -4.23
C ASP A 180 -1.24 0.94 -2.80
N VAL A 181 -0.79 2.03 -2.15
CA VAL A 181 -1.28 2.42 -0.82
C VAL A 181 -2.69 2.97 -0.93
N PHE A 182 -2.97 3.85 -1.89
CA PHE A 182 -4.32 4.31 -2.19
C PHE A 182 -4.81 3.75 -3.51
N GLU A 183 -6.07 3.30 -3.51
CA GLU A 183 -6.79 2.97 -4.73
C GLU A 183 -7.12 4.24 -5.55
N ARG A 184 -7.22 4.08 -6.87
CA ARG A 184 -7.43 5.19 -7.82
C ARG A 184 -8.64 6.04 -7.47
N ASP A 185 -9.72 5.43 -6.98
CA ASP A 185 -10.92 6.14 -6.56
C ASP A 185 -10.69 7.03 -5.33
N LEU A 186 -9.89 6.58 -4.36
CA LEU A 186 -9.51 7.42 -3.22
C LEU A 186 -8.61 8.57 -3.70
N CYS A 187 -7.65 8.33 -4.59
CA CYS A 187 -6.81 9.38 -5.15
C CYS A 187 -7.66 10.47 -5.83
N ARG A 188 -8.60 10.08 -6.70
CA ARG A 188 -9.53 11.01 -7.36
C ARG A 188 -10.40 11.75 -6.36
N ARG A 189 -10.98 11.05 -5.38
CA ARG A 189 -11.78 11.68 -4.32
C ARG A 189 -11.02 12.77 -3.56
N LEU A 190 -9.74 12.54 -3.27
CA LEU A 190 -8.89 13.51 -2.58
C LEU A 190 -8.57 14.74 -3.44
N ILE A 191 -8.41 14.55 -4.75
CA ILE A 191 -8.24 15.65 -5.70
C ILE A 191 -9.54 16.45 -5.83
N ASP A 192 -10.68 15.79 -5.98
CA ASP A 192 -11.99 16.44 -6.08
C ASP A 192 -12.30 17.27 -4.82
N GLU A 193 -12.04 16.73 -3.62
CA GLU A 193 -12.18 17.47 -2.36
C GLU A 193 -11.22 18.67 -2.28
N TYR A 194 -10.01 18.55 -2.84
CA TYR A 194 -9.09 19.69 -2.92
C TYR A 194 -9.61 20.77 -3.89
N GLU A 195 -10.06 20.39 -5.08
CA GLU A 195 -10.55 21.35 -6.10
C GLU A 195 -11.83 22.06 -5.65
N GLU A 196 -12.71 21.38 -4.92
CA GLU A 196 -13.95 21.96 -4.37
C GLU A 196 -13.66 23.00 -3.27
N ASN A 197 -12.73 22.70 -2.36
CA ASN A 197 -12.47 23.53 -1.19
C ASN A 197 -11.35 24.56 -1.41
N GLY A 198 -10.49 24.33 -2.40
CA GLY A 198 -9.26 25.07 -2.63
C GLY A 198 -8.18 24.78 -1.58
N GLY A 199 -6.92 25.08 -1.96
CA GLY A 199 -5.79 25.09 -1.04
C GLY A 199 -5.35 26.51 -0.69
N GLY A 200 -5.04 26.73 0.59
CA GLY A 200 -4.40 27.96 1.05
C GLY A 200 -2.88 27.91 0.86
N PRO A 201 -2.16 29.05 0.78
CA PRO A 201 -0.70 29.06 0.81
C PRO A 201 -0.16 28.23 1.98
N SER A 202 0.91 27.46 1.74
CA SER A 202 1.51 26.60 2.75
C SER A 202 2.86 27.13 3.21
N GLY A 203 2.97 27.46 4.50
CA GLY A 203 4.19 28.01 5.08
C GLY A 203 5.28 26.99 5.37
N VAL A 204 6.43 27.50 5.80
CA VAL A 204 7.56 26.77 6.39
C VAL A 204 7.61 27.04 7.89
N MET A 205 8.05 26.08 8.68
CA MET A 205 8.26 26.26 10.11
C MET A 205 9.72 26.62 10.37
N ARG A 206 9.98 27.69 11.12
CA ARG A 206 11.31 28.08 11.58
C ARG A 206 11.28 28.32 13.08
N ASP A 207 12.33 27.93 13.79
CA ASP A 207 12.50 28.33 15.18
C ASP A 207 13.08 29.74 15.25
N VAL A 208 12.38 30.62 15.97
CA VAL A 208 12.81 31.97 16.28
C VAL A 208 12.75 32.13 17.78
N ASN A 209 13.89 32.34 18.43
CA ASN A 209 14.02 32.49 19.88
C ASN A 209 13.36 31.34 20.68
N GLY A 210 13.51 30.09 20.20
CA GLY A 210 12.97 28.90 20.87
C GLY A 210 11.48 28.63 20.61
N VAL A 211 10.81 29.45 19.79
CA VAL A 211 9.41 29.27 19.38
C VAL A 211 9.33 28.91 17.90
N THR A 212 8.67 27.80 17.60
CA THR A 212 8.43 27.36 16.22
C THR A 212 7.32 28.22 15.61
N THR A 213 7.68 29.06 14.64
CA THR A 213 6.79 30.02 13.96
C THR A 213 6.64 29.68 12.48
N GLY A 214 5.43 29.89 11.93
CA GLY A 214 5.14 29.71 10.52
C GLY A 214 5.52 30.94 9.69
N PHE A 215 6.07 30.73 8.49
CA PHE A 215 6.40 31.79 7.53
C PHE A 215 5.94 31.41 6.13
N PHE A 216 5.49 32.39 5.35
CA PHE A 216 5.32 32.23 3.90
C PHE A 216 6.55 32.79 3.18
N ASP A 217 7.23 31.95 2.41
CA ASP A 217 8.47 32.30 1.73
C ASP A 217 8.51 31.61 0.35
N ASP A 218 8.09 32.35 -0.68
CA ASP A 218 7.93 31.83 -2.05
C ASP A 218 9.27 31.53 -2.74
N SER A 219 10.41 31.94 -2.16
CA SER A 219 11.74 31.51 -2.65
C SER A 219 12.14 30.14 -2.09
N VAL A 220 11.45 29.66 -1.05
CA VAL A 220 11.72 28.36 -0.39
C VAL A 220 10.62 27.35 -0.70
N LYS A 221 9.36 27.79 -0.76
CA LYS A 221 8.23 26.89 -0.93
C LYS A 221 7.08 27.55 -1.67
N ARG A 222 6.63 26.90 -2.73
CA ARG A 222 5.40 27.24 -3.46
C ARG A 222 4.52 26.01 -3.53
N ARG A 223 3.64 25.90 -2.54
CA ARG A 223 2.67 24.81 -2.39
C ARG A 223 1.41 25.34 -1.75
N ARG A 224 0.27 24.85 -2.21
CA ARG A 224 -1.03 25.10 -1.58
C ARG A 224 -1.51 23.85 -0.88
N ASP A 225 -2.00 23.99 0.35
CA ASP A 225 -2.45 22.88 1.17
C ASP A 225 -3.93 22.99 1.51
N ALA A 226 -4.64 21.87 1.44
CA ALA A 226 -6.03 21.74 1.88
C ALA A 226 -6.14 20.64 2.96
N PRO A 227 -6.71 20.92 4.14
CA PRO A 227 -6.99 19.91 5.13
C PRO A 227 -8.19 19.04 4.73
N ILE A 228 -8.11 17.74 4.97
CA ILE A 228 -9.20 16.81 4.69
C ILE A 228 -10.13 16.77 5.90
N ARG A 229 -11.40 17.13 5.69
CA ARG A 229 -12.41 17.24 6.76
C ARG A 229 -13.53 16.20 6.68
N ASN A 230 -13.78 15.64 5.49
CA ASN A 230 -14.83 14.65 5.29
C ASN A 230 -14.54 13.39 6.12
N ARG A 231 -15.48 12.99 6.99
CA ARG A 231 -15.29 11.87 7.93
C ARG A 231 -15.15 10.52 7.24
N ASP A 232 -15.90 10.29 6.18
CA ASP A 232 -15.87 9.04 5.42
C ASP A 232 -14.56 8.91 4.65
N THR A 233 -14.10 10.01 4.05
CA THR A 233 -12.78 10.09 3.41
C THR A 233 -11.66 9.83 4.41
N LEU A 234 -11.71 10.44 5.60
CA LEU A 234 -10.74 10.18 6.66
C LEU A 234 -10.73 8.72 7.12
N ALA A 235 -11.91 8.09 7.26
CA ALA A 235 -12.01 6.67 7.60
C ALA A 235 -11.42 5.79 6.48
N TRP A 236 -11.66 6.14 5.22
CA TRP A 236 -11.11 5.46 4.05
C TRP A 236 -9.58 5.56 4.00
N ILE A 237 -9.01 6.75 4.22
CA ILE A 237 -7.56 6.94 4.32
C ILE A 237 -6.97 6.07 5.42
N ARG A 238 -7.53 6.16 6.64
CA ARG A 238 -7.01 5.40 7.80
C ARG A 238 -6.98 3.90 7.52
N ARG A 239 -8.05 3.35 6.96
CA ARG A 239 -8.11 1.94 6.57
C ARG A 239 -6.98 1.57 5.62
N ASN A 240 -6.74 2.37 4.58
CA ASN A 240 -5.65 2.10 3.63
C ASN A 240 -4.28 2.19 4.29
N LEU A 241 -4.02 3.21 5.13
CA LEU A 241 -2.73 3.34 5.81
C LEU A 241 -2.45 2.15 6.73
N ILE A 242 -3.44 1.70 7.49
CA ILE A 242 -3.34 0.55 8.40
C ILE A 242 -3.11 -0.75 7.61
N ASN A 243 -3.92 -0.98 6.57
CA ASN A 243 -3.89 -2.24 5.83
C ASN A 243 -2.73 -2.36 4.85
N ARG A 244 -2.09 -1.25 4.46
CA ARG A 244 -1.18 -1.20 3.30
C ARG A 244 0.16 -0.49 3.55
N LEU A 245 0.28 0.34 4.59
CA LEU A 245 1.49 1.14 4.83
C LEU A 245 2.17 0.85 6.16
N THR A 246 1.45 0.83 7.27
CA THR A 246 2.06 0.70 8.61
C THR A 246 2.79 -0.63 8.78
N GLY A 247 2.29 -1.71 8.19
CA GLY A 247 2.96 -3.02 8.15
C GLY A 247 4.31 -2.98 7.41
N GLU A 248 4.40 -2.24 6.29
CA GLU A 248 5.68 -2.06 5.57
C GLU A 248 6.69 -1.26 6.42
N ILE A 249 6.23 -0.20 7.09
CA ILE A 249 7.08 0.60 8.00
C ILE A 249 7.59 -0.26 9.15
N LYS A 250 6.72 -1.07 9.77
CA LYS A 250 7.11 -1.98 10.84
C LYS A 250 8.12 -3.01 10.36
N LYS A 251 7.89 -3.62 9.19
CA LYS A 251 8.79 -4.63 8.60
C LYS A 251 10.19 -4.07 8.33
N VAL A 252 10.28 -2.89 7.72
CA VAL A 252 11.57 -2.34 7.23
C VAL A 252 12.32 -1.58 8.31
N TYR A 253 11.61 -0.80 9.13
CA TYR A 253 12.23 0.09 10.12
C TYR A 253 12.06 -0.38 11.57
N ASN A 254 11.41 -1.52 11.80
CA ASN A 254 11.03 -2.01 13.14
C ASN A 254 10.31 -0.93 13.98
N PHE A 255 9.48 -0.12 13.33
CA PHE A 255 8.86 1.05 13.94
C PHE A 255 7.32 0.95 13.94
N ASP A 256 6.72 1.17 15.11
CA ASP A 256 5.26 1.16 15.30
C ASP A 256 4.67 2.57 15.11
N ALA A 257 4.33 2.89 13.86
CA ALA A 257 3.65 4.13 13.51
C ALA A 257 2.19 4.12 14.00
N THR A 258 1.96 4.72 15.17
CA THR A 258 0.66 4.72 15.88
C THR A 258 -0.11 6.02 15.74
N HIS A 259 0.55 7.10 15.32
CA HIS A 259 -0.03 8.43 15.23
C HIS A 259 0.27 9.09 13.89
N ILE A 260 -0.65 9.98 13.50
CA ILE A 260 -0.56 10.83 12.32
C ILE A 260 -0.76 12.29 12.75
N GLU A 261 0.09 13.20 12.27
CA GLU A 261 0.03 14.60 12.71
C GLU A 261 -1.23 15.29 12.17
N ARG A 262 -1.51 15.10 10.88
CA ARG A 262 -2.57 15.76 10.12
C ARG A 262 -2.88 15.02 8.81
N PHE A 263 -4.08 15.27 8.28
CA PHE A 263 -4.55 14.77 6.99
C PHE A 263 -4.68 15.93 6.01
N MET A 264 -3.88 15.93 4.95
CA MET A 264 -3.72 17.08 4.07
C MET A 264 -3.37 16.65 2.66
N VAL A 265 -3.97 17.32 1.67
CA VAL A 265 -3.56 17.29 0.27
C VAL A 265 -2.75 18.55 -0.02
N GLY A 266 -1.56 18.39 -0.58
CA GLY A 266 -0.75 19.48 -1.11
C GLY A 266 -0.81 19.50 -2.64
N CYS A 267 -0.91 20.69 -3.22
CA CYS A 267 -0.84 20.94 -4.66
C CYS A 267 0.40 21.76 -4.99
N TYR A 268 1.17 21.28 -5.96
CA TYR A 268 2.28 21.99 -6.59
C TYR A 268 1.91 22.24 -8.05
N ASP A 269 1.71 23.51 -8.41
CA ASP A 269 1.24 23.92 -9.74
C ASP A 269 2.42 24.39 -10.60
N SER A 270 2.54 23.89 -11.84
CA SER A 270 3.55 24.39 -12.78
C SER A 270 3.41 25.88 -13.10
N GLY A 271 2.20 26.43 -13.06
CA GLY A 271 1.93 27.86 -13.29
C GLY A 271 2.69 28.77 -12.33
N ASP A 272 2.92 28.30 -11.09
CA ASP A 272 3.67 29.01 -10.05
C ASP A 272 5.09 28.45 -9.87
N SER A 273 5.53 27.53 -10.74
CA SER A 273 6.75 26.71 -10.59
C SER A 273 6.79 25.95 -9.26
N GLY A 274 5.66 25.38 -8.83
CA GLY A 274 5.45 24.78 -7.51
C GLY A 274 6.57 23.83 -7.08
N PHE A 275 7.10 24.04 -5.87
CA PHE A 275 8.24 23.30 -5.32
C PHE A 275 8.30 23.40 -3.78
N PHE A 276 9.21 22.65 -3.17
CA PHE A 276 9.67 22.88 -1.81
C PHE A 276 11.16 22.56 -1.72
N SER A 277 11.99 23.59 -1.51
CA SER A 277 13.45 23.49 -1.37
C SER A 277 13.88 22.45 -0.35
N ALA A 278 15.14 22.03 -0.47
CA ALA A 278 15.80 21.12 0.45
C ALA A 278 15.60 21.54 1.93
N HIS A 279 15.00 20.65 2.73
CA HIS A 279 14.72 20.88 4.14
C HIS A 279 14.69 19.56 4.95
N ARG A 280 14.62 19.69 6.28
CA ARG A 280 14.33 18.61 7.22
C ARG A 280 13.04 18.96 7.95
N ASP A 281 12.25 17.95 8.29
CA ASP A 281 10.89 18.16 8.82
C ASP A 281 10.80 18.21 10.34
N ASN A 282 11.84 17.81 11.06
CA ASN A 282 11.86 17.68 12.53
C ASN A 282 12.84 18.62 13.23
N GLY A 283 13.31 19.66 12.53
CA GLY A 283 14.36 20.56 13.03
C GLY A 283 13.95 21.49 14.17
N GLY A 284 12.64 21.70 14.40
CA GLY A 284 12.17 22.63 15.44
C GLY A 284 11.37 21.98 16.56
N SER A 285 11.25 22.67 17.69
CA SER A 285 10.54 22.16 18.89
C SER A 285 9.13 21.67 18.57
N GLY A 286 8.36 22.42 17.77
CA GLY A 286 7.01 22.07 17.35
C GLY A 286 6.92 20.87 16.39
N THR A 287 8.02 20.49 15.74
CA THR A 287 8.08 19.41 14.76
C THR A 287 8.96 18.23 15.19
N ALA A 288 9.63 18.32 16.34
CA ALA A 288 10.55 17.33 16.89
C ALA A 288 9.94 15.93 17.10
N HIS A 289 8.61 15.82 17.15
CA HIS A 289 7.89 14.55 17.27
C HIS A 289 7.81 13.77 15.95
N ARG A 290 7.97 14.43 14.79
CA ARG A 290 7.87 13.77 13.49
C ARG A 290 9.00 12.74 13.34
N ARG A 291 8.65 11.51 12.92
CA ARG A 291 9.63 10.43 12.68
C ARG A 291 9.74 10.13 11.19
N PHE A 292 8.60 9.94 10.53
CA PHE A 292 8.53 9.69 9.10
C PHE A 292 7.64 10.70 8.40
N ALA A 293 8.11 11.17 7.26
CA ALA A 293 7.30 11.85 6.26
C ALA A 293 6.86 10.82 5.24
N VAL A 294 5.62 10.96 4.76
CA VAL A 294 5.10 10.13 3.67
C VAL A 294 4.65 11.06 2.55
N SER A 295 5.03 10.74 1.33
CA SER A 295 4.50 11.39 0.14
C SER A 295 3.79 10.37 -0.72
N ILE A 296 2.46 10.45 -0.78
CA ILE A 296 1.64 9.63 -1.65
C ILE A 296 1.21 10.47 -2.86
N ASN A 297 1.63 10.09 -4.06
CA ASN A 297 1.21 10.80 -5.27
C ASN A 297 -0.25 10.45 -5.60
N LEU A 298 -1.06 11.45 -5.93
CA LEU A 298 -2.49 11.25 -6.26
C LEU A 298 -2.75 11.25 -7.77
N ASN A 299 -1.81 11.76 -8.58
CA ASN A 299 -1.94 11.86 -10.04
C ASN A 299 -0.59 11.85 -10.79
N ALA A 300 0.30 10.91 -10.45
CA ALA A 300 1.66 10.78 -11.00
C ALA A 300 1.75 10.84 -12.53
N GLU A 301 0.74 10.37 -13.24
CA GLU A 301 0.69 10.35 -14.70
C GLU A 301 0.25 11.69 -15.34
N GLN A 302 -0.14 12.69 -14.53
CA GLN A 302 -0.73 13.96 -14.98
C GLN A 302 0.18 15.19 -14.73
N PHE A 303 1.42 14.98 -14.29
CA PHE A 303 2.40 16.06 -14.11
C PHE A 303 3.81 15.63 -14.49
N GLU A 304 4.65 16.61 -14.84
CA GLU A 304 6.09 16.46 -15.07
C GLU A 304 6.91 17.23 -14.03
N GLY A 305 8.14 16.78 -13.77
CA GLY A 305 8.92 17.27 -12.64
C GLY A 305 8.31 16.86 -11.30
N GLY A 306 8.50 17.65 -10.25
CA GLY A 306 7.85 17.43 -8.96
C GLY A 306 8.39 16.24 -8.16
N GLU A 307 9.45 15.57 -8.63
CA GLU A 307 10.02 14.39 -7.98
C GLU A 307 10.61 14.74 -6.62
N LEU A 308 10.63 13.75 -5.72
CA LEU A 308 11.41 13.87 -4.50
C LEU A 308 12.89 13.62 -4.80
N TRP A 309 13.75 14.39 -4.15
CA TRP A 309 15.19 14.24 -4.23
C TRP A 309 15.82 14.31 -2.84
N PHE A 310 16.80 13.45 -2.60
CA PHE A 310 17.52 13.33 -1.33
C PHE A 310 19.02 13.57 -1.59
N PRO A 311 19.46 14.84 -1.61
CA PRO A 311 20.80 15.20 -2.08
C PRO A 311 21.95 14.56 -1.28
N GLU A 312 21.72 14.22 0.00
CA GLU A 312 22.70 13.50 0.84
C GLU A 312 23.01 12.07 0.34
N TYR A 313 22.15 11.49 -0.51
CA TYR A 313 22.21 10.08 -0.90
C TYR A 313 22.31 9.86 -2.42
N GLY A 314 22.63 10.92 -3.16
CA GLY A 314 22.93 10.84 -4.60
C GLY A 314 21.85 11.44 -5.51
N PRO A 315 21.99 11.25 -6.83
CA PRO A 315 21.20 11.98 -7.84
C PRO A 315 19.84 11.35 -8.17
N HIS A 316 19.47 10.25 -7.51
CA HIS A 316 18.26 9.50 -7.81
C HIS A 316 17.00 10.31 -7.46
N LEU A 317 16.03 10.30 -8.37
CA LEU A 317 14.74 10.98 -8.22
C LEU A 317 13.64 9.95 -7.96
N TYR A 318 12.71 10.29 -7.08
CA TYR A 318 11.64 9.39 -6.64
C TYR A 318 10.28 9.96 -7.03
N LYS A 319 9.59 9.26 -7.93
CA LYS A 319 8.21 9.55 -8.35
C LYS A 319 7.37 8.28 -8.23
N PRO A 320 6.71 8.05 -7.09
CA PRO A 320 5.82 6.91 -6.99
C PRO A 320 4.66 7.04 -7.97
N ALA A 321 4.17 5.91 -8.47
CA ALA A 321 2.94 5.89 -9.27
C ALA A 321 1.76 6.45 -8.45
N THR A 322 0.66 6.81 -9.11
CA THR A 322 -0.54 7.27 -8.38
C THR A 322 -1.01 6.21 -7.39
N GLY A 323 -1.23 6.63 -6.16
CA GLY A 323 -1.54 5.77 -5.02
C GLY A 323 -0.31 5.16 -4.34
N GLY A 324 0.88 5.27 -4.93
CA GLY A 324 2.14 4.85 -4.33
C GLY A 324 2.74 5.90 -3.40
N ALA A 325 3.49 5.43 -2.40
CA ALA A 325 4.11 6.22 -1.37
C ALA A 325 5.64 6.14 -1.41
N VAL A 326 6.30 7.25 -1.03
CA VAL A 326 7.67 7.23 -0.51
C VAL A 326 7.61 7.59 0.97
N VAL A 327 8.15 6.72 1.82
CA VAL A 327 8.31 6.94 3.26
C VAL A 327 9.79 7.19 3.55
N PHE A 328 10.08 8.25 4.30
CA PHE A 328 11.46 8.61 4.63
C PHE A 328 11.54 9.27 6.00
N SER A 329 12.72 9.19 6.62
CA SER A 329 12.95 9.81 7.92
C SER A 329 12.85 11.34 7.81
N CYS A 330 12.13 11.98 8.73
CA CYS A 330 12.02 13.44 8.79
C CYS A 330 13.37 14.12 9.03
N SER A 331 14.37 13.37 9.50
CA SER A 331 15.74 13.85 9.65
C SER A 331 16.51 13.88 8.34
N MET A 332 16.03 13.35 7.22
CA MET A 332 16.75 13.37 5.93
C MET A 332 16.54 14.71 5.21
N LEU A 333 17.61 15.24 4.61
CA LEU A 333 17.50 16.42 3.76
C LEU A 333 16.80 16.01 2.47
N HIS A 334 15.70 16.68 2.16
CA HIS A 334 14.89 16.31 1.00
C HIS A 334 14.24 17.52 0.36
N GLU A 335 14.01 17.42 -0.95
CA GLU A 335 13.40 18.45 -1.80
C GLU A 335 12.22 17.84 -2.56
N ALA A 336 11.15 18.61 -2.73
CA ALA A 336 10.18 18.38 -3.79
C ALA A 336 10.54 19.32 -4.95
N ARG A 337 11.09 18.75 -6.04
CA ARG A 337 11.57 19.53 -7.18
C ARG A 337 10.44 20.32 -7.83
N LYS A 338 10.81 21.28 -8.67
CA LYS A 338 9.84 22.09 -9.42
C LYS A 338 8.96 21.20 -10.31
N VAL A 339 7.65 21.43 -10.27
CA VAL A 339 6.71 20.90 -11.26
C VAL A 339 6.88 21.71 -12.54
N THR A 340 7.14 21.04 -13.65
CA THR A 340 7.41 21.67 -14.95
C THR A 340 6.19 21.68 -15.86
N ALA A 341 5.25 20.75 -15.67
CA ALA A 341 3.97 20.72 -16.36
C ALA A 341 2.88 20.10 -15.47
N GLY A 342 1.67 20.67 -15.55
CA GLY A 342 0.50 20.18 -14.83
C GLY A 342 0.47 20.54 -13.35
N ARG A 343 -0.38 19.85 -12.60
CA ARG A 343 -0.56 20.04 -11.14
C ARG A 343 -0.25 18.72 -10.44
N ARG A 344 0.72 18.72 -9.52
CA ARG A 344 1.01 17.57 -8.67
C ARG A 344 0.19 17.65 -7.40
N TYR A 345 -0.71 16.69 -7.20
CA TYR A 345 -1.41 16.50 -5.94
C TYR A 345 -0.77 15.37 -5.15
N ALA A 346 -0.52 15.61 -3.86
CA ALA A 346 0.07 14.62 -2.97
C ALA A 346 -0.62 14.63 -1.60
N PHE A 347 -0.84 13.44 -1.03
CA PHE A 347 -1.20 13.29 0.38
C PHE A 347 0.08 13.20 1.23
N LEU A 348 0.23 14.09 2.21
CA LEU A 348 1.50 14.38 2.88
C LEU A 348 1.42 14.25 4.41
N PRO A 349 1.24 13.05 4.98
CA PRO A 349 1.17 12.87 6.43
C PRO A 349 2.56 12.77 7.06
N PHE A 350 2.64 13.15 8.33
CA PHE A 350 3.75 12.81 9.21
C PHE A 350 3.32 11.72 10.19
N LEU A 351 4.14 10.69 10.33
CA LEU A 351 3.90 9.54 11.20
C LEU A 351 4.88 9.54 12.36
N PHE A 352 4.39 9.11 13.53
CA PHE A 352 5.17 9.01 14.76
C PHE A 352 4.57 7.97 15.72
N ASP A 353 5.32 7.61 16.77
CA ASP A 353 4.95 6.61 17.76
C ASP A 353 4.38 7.26 19.04
N ALA A 354 3.93 6.42 19.99
CA ALA A 354 3.41 6.90 21.26
C ALA A 354 4.46 7.70 22.07
N LYS A 355 5.74 7.32 21.99
CA LYS A 355 6.84 8.04 22.66
C LYS A 355 6.98 9.45 22.10
N ALA A 356 6.93 9.61 20.78
CA ALA A 356 6.96 10.91 20.13
C ALA A 356 5.68 11.72 20.33
N ALA A 357 4.53 11.07 20.53
CA ALA A 357 3.30 11.76 20.91
C ALA A 357 3.47 12.53 22.24
N ALA A 358 4.13 11.93 23.24
CA ALA A 358 4.46 12.63 24.48
C ALA A 358 5.36 13.86 24.27
N ILE A 359 6.31 13.81 23.32
CA ILE A 359 7.13 14.96 22.93
C ILE A 359 6.26 16.06 22.32
N ARG A 360 5.33 15.69 21.43
CA ARG A 360 4.40 16.64 20.82
C ARG A 360 3.57 17.36 21.87
N ASP A 361 3.05 16.62 22.86
CA ASP A 361 2.23 17.18 23.93
C ASP A 361 3.04 18.11 24.85
N ALA A 362 4.25 17.70 25.24
CA ALA A 362 5.18 18.56 25.99
C ALA A 362 5.53 19.85 25.24
N ASN A 363 5.65 19.77 23.90
CA ASN A 363 6.07 20.90 23.09
C ASN A 363 4.94 21.80 22.60
N ARG A 364 3.67 21.56 22.99
CA ARG A 364 2.52 22.38 22.57
C ARG A 364 2.72 23.88 22.87
N GLY A 365 3.39 24.21 23.97
CA GLY A 365 3.66 25.60 24.38
C GLY A 365 4.72 26.31 23.53
N PHE A 366 5.51 25.59 22.73
CA PHE A 366 6.55 26.17 21.86
C PHE A 366 6.07 26.38 20.42
N LEU A 367 4.79 26.11 20.13
CA LEU A 367 4.17 26.44 18.85
C LEU A 367 3.61 27.86 18.92
N SER A 368 4.02 28.72 17.98
CA SER A 368 3.44 30.04 17.86
C SER A 368 1.93 29.94 17.61
N GLN A 369 1.14 30.69 18.39
CA GLN A 369 -0.29 30.90 18.14
C GLN A 369 -0.53 32.02 17.12
N VAL A 370 0.54 32.69 16.67
CA VAL A 370 0.46 33.80 15.71
C VAL A 370 0.36 33.23 14.29
N PRO A 371 -0.53 33.76 13.43
CA PRO A 371 -0.61 33.37 12.02
C PRO A 371 0.73 33.50 11.28
N PRO A 372 0.97 32.70 10.23
CA PRO A 372 2.23 32.76 9.50
C PRO A 372 2.50 34.15 8.90
N VAL A 373 3.75 34.60 8.97
CA VAL A 373 4.18 35.92 8.47
C VAL A 373 4.81 35.79 7.08
N GLN A 374 4.48 36.70 6.15
CA GLN A 374 5.11 36.74 4.82
C GLN A 374 6.55 37.25 4.93
N VAL A 375 7.51 36.48 4.40
CA VAL A 375 8.91 36.89 4.24
C VAL A 375 9.01 37.79 3.01
N LYS A 376 9.48 39.03 3.21
CA LYS A 376 9.82 39.94 2.11
C LYS A 376 11.32 39.82 1.84
N HIS A 377 11.69 39.33 0.67
CA HIS A 377 13.05 39.48 0.17
C HIS A 377 13.16 40.86 -0.47
N SER A 378 14.03 41.73 0.06
CA SER A 378 14.42 42.96 -0.63
C SER A 378 15.12 42.57 -1.92
N ALA A 379 14.65 43.06 -3.07
CA ALA A 379 15.35 42.88 -4.34
C ALA A 379 16.75 43.50 -4.20
N ALA A 380 17.78 42.67 -4.32
CA ALA A 380 19.17 43.09 -4.39
C ALA A 380 19.56 43.36 -5.85
#